data_AF-A0AAW5K5U4-F1
#
_entry.id   AF-A0AAW5K5U4-F1
#
_cell.length_a   1.000
_cell.length_b   1.000
_cell.length_c   1.000
_cell.angle_alpha   90.00
_cell.angle_beta   90.00
_cell.angle_gamma   90.00
#
_symmetry.space_group_name_H-M   'P 1'
#
loop_
_entity.id
_entity.type
_entity.pdbx_description
1 polymer ?
#
loop_
_entity_poly.entity_id
_entity_poly.type
_entity_poly.pdbx_seq_one_letter_code
_entity_poly.pdbx_strand_id
1 'polypeptide(L)'
;VLILLKTGLRISELCGLTVADIDFKNEVVIIDYQLLKSKEQGYYIETPKTKSGIRQVPLSRETIQAFQRVMKKRPKAEPFVIDG
;
A
#
# COMPACT_ATOMS: atom_id res chain seq x y z
N VAL A 1 -7.05 9.20 -5.10
CA VAL A 1 -8.40 8.82 -5.59
C VAL A 1 -8.35 7.77 -6.69
N LEU A 2 -7.67 8.01 -7.83
CA LEU A 2 -7.62 7.04 -8.95
C LEU A 2 -7.18 5.62 -8.54
N ILE A 3 -6.10 5.50 -7.75
CA ILE A 3 -5.59 4.20 -7.29
C ILE A 3 -6.69 3.44 -6.55
N LEU A 4 -7.24 4.02 -5.47
CA LEU A 4 -8.34 3.41 -4.69
C LEU A 4 -9.53 2.98 -5.57
N LEU A 5 -9.92 3.83 -6.53
CA LEU A 5 -11.06 3.55 -7.42
C LEU A 5 -10.79 2.35 -8.34
N LYS A 6 -9.57 2.23 -8.87
CA LYS A 6 -9.21 1.17 -9.83
C LYS A 6 -8.81 -0.14 -9.17
N THR A 7 -8.31 -0.10 -7.93
CA THR A 7 -7.81 -1.28 -7.22
C THR A 7 -8.77 -1.80 -6.15
N GLY A 8 -9.74 -0.99 -5.72
CA GLY A 8 -10.66 -1.37 -4.65
C GLY A 8 -9.98 -1.57 -3.29
N LEU A 9 -8.80 -0.99 -3.09
CA LEU A 9 -8.08 -1.08 -1.82
C LEU A 9 -8.81 -0.33 -0.71
N ARG A 10 -8.74 -0.89 0.49
CA ARG A 10 -9.10 -0.15 1.70
C ARG A 10 -8.06 0.94 1.95
N ILE A 11 -8.49 2.02 2.58
CA ILE A 11 -7.61 3.17 2.81
C ILE A 11 -6.36 2.80 3.63
N SER A 12 -6.52 1.96 4.66
CA SER A 12 -5.41 1.50 5.52
C SER A 12 -4.42 0.59 4.79
N GLU A 13 -4.87 -0.16 3.78
CA GLU A 13 -3.98 -0.94 2.91
C GLU A 13 -3.15 0.02 2.04
N LEU A 14 -3.79 1.01 1.40
CA LEU A 14 -3.09 2.01 0.60
C LEU A 14 -2.08 2.84 1.43
N CYS A 15 -2.44 3.22 2.65
CA CYS A 15 -1.56 3.98 3.54
C CYS A 15 -0.34 3.15 3.98
N GLY A 16 -0.46 1.83 4.04
CA GLY A 16 0.62 0.93 4.40
C GLY A 16 1.56 0.59 3.24
N LEU A 17 1.13 0.77 1.98
CA LEU A 17 1.93 0.40 0.83
C LEU A 17 3.32 1.03 0.83
N THR A 18 4.31 0.18 0.66
CA THR A 18 5.69 0.53 0.35
C THR A 18 5.97 0.31 -1.14
N VAL A 19 7.18 0.67 -1.56
CA VAL A 19 7.62 0.43 -2.94
C VAL A 19 7.80 -1.07 -3.21
N ALA A 20 8.11 -1.87 -2.19
CA ALA A 20 8.38 -3.30 -2.33
C ALA A 20 7.11 -4.11 -2.66
N ASP A 21 5.93 -3.59 -2.32
CA ASP A 21 4.65 -4.30 -2.54
C ASP A 21 4.12 -4.12 -3.96
N ILE A 22 4.74 -3.23 -4.75
CA ILE A 22 4.32 -2.93 -6.13
C ILE A 22 5.22 -3.68 -7.11
N ASP A 23 4.71 -4.76 -7.66
CA ASP A 23 5.39 -5.53 -8.70
C ASP A 23 4.99 -5.01 -10.08
N PHE A 24 5.77 -4.06 -10.59
CA PHE A 24 5.56 -3.50 -11.93
C PHE A 24 5.84 -4.50 -13.06
N LYS A 25 6.55 -5.60 -12.81
CA LYS A 25 6.85 -6.61 -13.82
C LYS A 25 5.65 -7.52 -14.04
N ASN A 26 5.02 -7.95 -12.95
CA ASN A 26 3.81 -8.77 -12.99
C ASN A 26 2.52 -7.94 -12.99
N GLU A 27 2.65 -6.60 -12.96
CA GLU A 27 1.55 -5.64 -12.94
C GLU A 27 0.56 -5.89 -11.80
N VAL A 28 1.06 -6.17 -10.60
CA VAL A 28 0.25 -6.42 -9.40
C VAL A 28 0.71 -5.57 -8.22
N VAL A 29 -0.20 -5.28 -7.31
CA VAL A 29 0.13 -4.86 -5.94
C VAL A 29 -0.22 -5.96 -4.96
N ILE A 30 0.73 -6.29 -4.08
CA ILE A 30 0.59 -7.31 -3.05
C ILE A 30 -0.03 -6.66 -1.82
N ILE A 31 -1.08 -7.28 -1.29
CA ILE A 31 -1.79 -6.81 -0.09
C ILE A 31 -1.76 -7.92 0.94
N ASP A 32 -0.92 -7.76 1.96
CA ASP A 32 -0.72 -8.73 3.05
C ASP A 32 -0.60 -8.05 4.42
N TYR A 33 -0.78 -6.73 4.49
CA TYR A 33 -0.87 -5.95 5.72
C TYR A 33 -1.61 -4.61 5.50
N GLN A 34 -1.88 -3.91 6.59
CA GLN A 34 -2.46 -2.58 6.61
C GLN A 34 -1.79 -1.70 7.67
N LEU A 35 -1.69 -0.40 7.40
CA LEU A 35 -1.23 0.58 8.37
C LEU A 35 -2.41 1.15 9.14
N LEU A 36 -2.39 1.00 10.46
CA LEU A 36 -3.40 1.49 11.37
C LEU A 36 -2.81 2.53 12.33
N LYS A 37 -3.71 3.26 13.01
CA LYS A 37 -3.34 4.23 14.04
C LYS A 37 -4.30 4.12 15.22
N SER A 38 -3.75 3.92 16.42
CA SER A 38 -4.49 3.99 17.69
C SER A 38 -3.98 5.14 18.55
N LYS A 39 -4.78 5.53 19.55
CA LYS A 39 -4.37 6.58 20.50
C LYS A 39 -3.25 6.11 21.44
N GLU A 40 -3.20 4.80 21.72
CA GLU A 40 -2.30 4.21 22.71
C GLU A 40 -0.96 3.81 22.09
N GLN A 41 -0.98 3.16 20.92
CA GLN A 41 0.21 2.62 20.26
C GLN A 41 0.79 3.56 19.19
N GLY A 42 0.02 4.55 18.74
CA GLY A 42 0.39 5.34 17.58
C GLY A 42 0.17 4.56 16.28
N TYR A 43 1.09 4.67 15.33
CA TYR A 43 1.03 3.90 14.09
C TYR A 43 1.50 2.46 14.33
N TYR A 44 0.81 1.48 13.75
CA TYR A 44 1.17 0.07 13.83
C TYR A 44 0.70 -0.67 12.56
N ILE A 45 1.37 -1.77 12.24
CA ILE A 45 1.06 -2.66 11.13
C ILE A 45 0.22 -3.81 11.64
N GLU A 46 -0.83 -4.15 10.90
CA GLU A 46 -1.65 -5.32 11.18
C GLU A 46 -1.75 -6.21 9.94
N THR A 47 -1.54 -7.51 10.12
CA THR A 47 -1.78 -8.50 9.06
C THR A 47 -3.28 -8.79 8.94
N PRO A 48 -3.77 -9.17 7.74
CA PRO A 48 -5.17 -9.51 7.58
C PRO A 48 -5.59 -10.64 8.53
N LYS A 49 -6.75 -10.47 9.17
CA LYS A 49 -7.31 -11.45 10.12
C LYS A 49 -7.52 -12.84 9.52
N THR A 50 -7.66 -12.94 8.20
CA THR A 50 -7.87 -14.20 7.47
C THR A 50 -6.95 -14.30 6.27
N LYS A 51 -6.62 -15.53 5.87
CA LYS A 51 -5.80 -15.79 4.67
C LYS A 51 -6.39 -15.17 3.39
N SER A 52 -7.71 -15.10 3.29
CA SER A 52 -8.39 -14.46 2.15
C SER A 52 -8.16 -12.95 2.06
N GLY A 53 -7.69 -12.32 3.13
CA GLY A 53 -7.29 -10.91 3.11
C GLY A 53 -5.96 -10.68 2.41
N ILE A 54 -5.12 -11.71 2.29
CA ILE A 54 -3.87 -11.69 1.53
C ILE A 54 -4.20 -11.90 0.05
N ARG A 55 -3.89 -10.92 -0.80
CA ARG A 55 -4.25 -10.97 -2.22
C ARG A 55 -3.30 -10.17 -3.09
N GLN A 56 -3.24 -10.54 -4.37
CA GLN A 56 -2.60 -9.74 -5.42
C GLN A 56 -3.68 -9.02 -6.22
N VAL A 57 -3.56 -7.70 -6.34
CA VAL A 57 -4.53 -6.88 -7.09
C VAL A 57 -3.88 -6.46 -8.41
N PRO A 58 -4.45 -6.85 -9.57
CA PRO A 58 -3.95 -6.42 -10.87
C PRO A 58 -3.99 -4.91 -11.04
N LEU A 59 -2.96 -4.37 -11.70
CA LEU A 59 -2.80 -2.94 -11.95
C LEU A 59 -3.06 -2.66 -13.42
N SER A 60 -4.01 -1.78 -13.70
CA SER A 60 -4.15 -1.22 -15.05
C SER A 60 -2.97 -0.30 -15.36
N ARG A 61 -2.73 -0.06 -16.65
CA ARG A 61 -1.73 0.91 -17.13
C ARG A 61 -1.90 2.30 -16.48
N GLU A 62 -3.13 2.74 -16.29
CA GLU A 62 -3.45 4.02 -15.63
C GLU A 62 -3.00 4.03 -14.16
N THR A 63 -3.22 2.93 -13.46
CA THR A 63 -2.84 2.75 -12.05
C THR A 63 -1.33 2.68 -11.90
N ILE A 64 -0.63 1.96 -12.78
CA ILE A 64 0.85 1.92 -12.83
C ILE A 64 1.42 3.33 -12.97
N GLN A 65 0.92 4.10 -13.93
CA GLN A 65 1.34 5.49 -14.11
C GLN A 65 1.02 6.36 -12.89
N ALA A 66 -0.10 6.12 -12.22
CA ALA A 66 -0.45 6.83 -11.00
C ALA A 66 0.56 6.54 -9.87
N PHE A 67 0.92 5.27 -9.65
CA PHE A 67 1.95 4.91 -8.69
C PHE A 67 3.31 5.54 -9.02
N GLN A 68 3.76 5.45 -10.27
CA GLN A 68 5.01 6.08 -10.72
C GLN A 68 5.03 7.59 -10.48
N ARG A 69 3.91 8.29 -10.74
CA ARG A 69 3.77 9.73 -10.46
C ARG A 69 3.88 10.04 -8.97
N VAL A 70 3.25 9.24 -8.11
CA VAL A 70 3.33 9.39 -6.65
C VAL A 70 4.76 9.17 -6.17
N MET A 71 5.43 8.12 -6.64
CA MET A 71 6.82 7.81 -6.29
C MET A 71 7.78 8.93 -6.71
N LYS A 72 7.64 9.47 -7.92
CA LYS A 72 8.48 10.57 -8.43
C LYS A 72 8.28 11.89 -7.66
N LYS A 73 7.06 12.15 -7.18
CA LYS A 73 6.72 13.36 -6.42
C LYS A 73 6.99 13.24 -4.92
N ARG A 74 7.33 12.04 -4.41
CA ARG A 74 7.54 11.83 -2.98
C ARG A 74 8.76 12.64 -2.53
N PRO A 75 8.62 13.59 -1.60
CA PRO A 75 9.76 14.28 -1.04
C PRO A 75 10.66 13.26 -0.33
N LYS A 76 11.98 13.52 -0.33
CA LYS A 76 12.91 12.72 0.46
C LYS A 76 12.63 13.00 1.94
N ALA A 77 11.87 12.13 2.58
CA ALA A 77 11.68 12.11 4.02
C ALA A 77 12.58 11.02 4.62
N GLU A 78 13.01 11.22 5.86
CA GLU A 78 13.67 10.15 6.60
C GLU A 78 12.72 8.96 6.73
N PRO A 79 13.21 7.72 6.50
CA PRO A 79 12.42 6.53 6.78
C PRO A 79 12.02 6.53 8.26
N PHE A 80 10.73 6.34 8.52
CA PHE A 80 10.27 6.05 9.87
C PHE A 80 9.89 4.58 9.93
N VAL A 81 10.33 3.92 10.99
CA VAL A 81 10.12 2.49 11.21
C VAL A 81 8.93 2.32 12.13
N ILE A 82 8.02 1.43 11.76
CA ILE A 82 6.83 1.09 12.52
C ILE A 82 6.98 -0.38 12.91
N ASP A 83 6.82 -0.68 14.20
CA ASP A 83 6.92 -2.02 14.79
C ASP A 83 8.30 -2.72 14.72
N GLY A 84 9.38 -1.99 14.41
CA GLY A 84 10.77 -2.42 14.60
C GLY A 84 11.47 -2.97 13.37
#